data_AF-A0AAV3JJ94-F1
#
_entry.id   AF-A0AAV3JJ94-F1
#
_cell.length_a   1.000
_cell.length_b   1.000
_cell.length_c   1.000
_cell.angle_alpha   90.00
_cell.angle_beta   90.00
_cell.angle_gamma   90.00
#
_symmetry.space_group_name_H-M   'P 1'
#
loop_
_entity.id
_entity.type
_entity.pdbx_description
1 polymer ?
#
loop_
_entity_poly.entity_id
_entity_poly.type
_entity_poly.pdbx_seq_one_letter_code
_entity_poly.pdbx_strand_id
1 'polypeptide(L)'
;MDLRKLSFIPNLKLLFLTSILLFYCSPEWIRELPPNSTLETDSGKIPGGIYVRNRPERSHRNTLFYKNTVQERIFLNPEDHTFEKSMRREVKDRNEYTTHIISGKGRYSVSGNWVLLETNQKGETFFQGNGEAFQIEYLPFHHKLLYHYDSSTKTLVPLLYESGYQEKRYGLLDGVSRPYLEDKYFQIARKNFLKKEFQFHAYFYKP
;
A
#
# COMPACT_ATOMS: atom_id res chain seq x y z
N MET A 1 -61.45 -10.59 14.25
CA MET A 1 -60.80 -11.64 13.45
C MET A 1 -59.32 -11.67 13.80
N ASP A 2 -58.96 -12.71 14.53
CA ASP A 2 -57.61 -13.14 14.85
C ASP A 2 -56.86 -13.44 13.55
N LEU A 3 -55.65 -12.89 13.37
CA LEU A 3 -54.64 -13.43 12.45
C LEU A 3 -53.27 -13.29 13.11
N ARG A 4 -53.09 -14.09 14.18
CA ARG A 4 -51.79 -14.69 14.50
C ARG A 4 -51.22 -15.30 13.22
N LYS A 5 -50.04 -14.83 12.78
CA LYS A 5 -48.95 -15.57 12.11
C LYS A 5 -47.99 -14.58 11.44
N LEU A 6 -47.08 -14.02 12.23
CA LEU A 6 -45.75 -13.65 11.73
C LEU A 6 -44.78 -14.65 12.33
N SER A 7 -44.86 -15.86 11.79
CA SER A 7 -43.91 -16.93 12.02
C SER A 7 -42.56 -16.56 11.39
N PHE A 8 -41.53 -16.55 12.24
CA PHE A 8 -40.17 -17.02 11.93
C PHE A 8 -39.50 -16.46 10.66
N ILE A 9 -38.66 -15.44 10.84
CA ILE A 9 -37.46 -15.27 9.98
C ILE A 9 -36.26 -15.81 10.79
N PRO A 10 -35.89 -17.09 10.68
CA PRO A 10 -34.77 -17.66 11.43
C PRO A 10 -33.40 -17.16 10.92
N ASN A 11 -33.37 -16.40 9.83
CA ASN A 11 -32.15 -16.10 9.08
C ASN A 11 -31.59 -14.69 9.26
N LEU A 12 -32.25 -13.79 10.01
CA LEU A 12 -31.74 -12.43 10.21
C LEU A 12 -30.47 -12.41 11.09
N LYS A 13 -30.40 -13.32 12.08
CA LYS A 13 -29.18 -13.52 12.88
C LYS A 13 -28.05 -14.14 12.07
N LEU A 14 -28.36 -15.03 11.11
CA LEU A 14 -27.37 -15.64 10.23
C LEU A 14 -26.78 -14.62 9.24
N LEU A 15 -27.61 -13.72 8.70
CA LEU A 15 -27.17 -12.59 7.85
C LEU A 15 -26.31 -11.57 8.62
N PHE A 16 -26.58 -11.35 9.90
CA PHE A 16 -25.75 -10.49 10.75
C PHE A 16 -24.42 -11.16 11.09
N LEU A 17 -24.41 -12.48 11.36
CA LEU A 17 -23.20 -13.25 11.64
C LEU A 17 -22.30 -13.38 10.39
N THR A 18 -22.89 -13.55 9.20
CA THR A 18 -22.13 -13.58 7.93
C THR A 18 -21.62 -12.20 7.53
N SER A 19 -22.33 -11.12 7.88
CA SER A 19 -21.83 -9.75 7.70
C SER A 19 -20.63 -9.44 8.60
N ILE A 20 -20.63 -9.91 9.86
CA ILE A 20 -19.50 -9.77 10.79
C ILE A 20 -18.26 -10.55 10.31
N LEU A 21 -18.45 -11.72 9.68
CA LEU A 21 -17.36 -12.50 9.06
C LEU A 21 -16.80 -11.87 7.78
N LEU A 22 -17.46 -10.86 7.18
CA LEU A 22 -16.99 -10.18 5.95
C LEU A 22 -16.17 -8.91 6.24
N PHE A 23 -16.19 -8.44 7.49
CA PHE A 23 -15.27 -7.42 8.00
C PHE A 23 -14.04 -8.10 8.61
N TYR A 24 -13.25 -8.79 7.78
CA TYR A 24 -11.86 -9.06 8.10
C TYR A 24 -11.13 -7.71 8.14
N CYS A 25 -11.16 -7.08 9.31
CA CYS A 25 -10.32 -5.94 9.62
C CYS A 25 -8.87 -6.42 9.57
N SER A 26 -8.02 -5.69 8.85
CA SER A 26 -6.59 -6.00 8.84
C SER A 26 -6.06 -5.95 10.27
N PRO A 27 -5.14 -6.86 10.64
CA PRO A 27 -4.72 -6.97 12.03
C PRO A 27 -3.95 -5.72 12.47
N GLU A 28 -4.27 -5.17 13.65
CA GLU A 28 -3.74 -3.89 14.12
C GLU A 28 -2.21 -3.80 14.19
N TRP A 29 -1.50 -4.92 14.39
CA TRP A 29 -0.04 -4.93 14.48
C TRP A 29 0.67 -4.43 13.20
N ILE A 30 0.00 -4.43 12.03
CA ILE A 30 0.57 -3.84 10.81
C ILE A 30 0.56 -2.31 10.81
N ARG A 31 0.06 -1.69 11.88
CA ARG A 31 0.02 -0.24 12.11
C ARG A 31 1.08 0.22 13.11
N GLU A 32 1.86 -0.73 13.65
CA GLU A 32 2.80 -0.51 14.74
C GLU A 32 4.14 -1.19 14.44
N LEU A 33 5.21 -0.63 15.00
CA LEU A 33 6.52 -1.29 14.99
C LEU A 33 6.57 -2.43 15.99
N PRO A 34 7.40 -3.46 15.76
CA PRO A 34 7.60 -4.53 16.73
C PRO A 34 8.01 -3.97 18.10
N PRO A 35 7.30 -4.35 19.18
CA PRO A 35 7.66 -3.90 20.52
C PRO A 35 8.99 -4.53 20.94
N ASN A 36 9.91 -3.70 21.45
CA ASN A 36 11.21 -4.13 22.00
C ASN A 36 12.09 -4.93 21.02
N SER A 37 12.44 -4.37 19.86
CA SER A 37 13.49 -4.99 19.04
C SER A 37 14.83 -4.93 19.78
N THR A 38 15.26 -6.06 20.31
CA THR A 38 16.66 -6.32 20.70
C THR A 38 17.59 -6.32 19.49
N LEU A 39 17.03 -6.33 18.28
CA LEU A 39 17.73 -5.99 17.04
C LEU A 39 17.99 -4.48 17.06
N GLU A 40 19.25 -4.09 17.24
CA GLU A 40 19.71 -2.70 17.20
C GLU A 40 18.94 -1.91 16.14
N THR A 41 18.35 -0.79 16.56
CA THR A 41 17.73 0.23 15.73
C THR A 41 18.80 0.92 14.90
N ASP A 42 19.46 0.16 14.04
CA ASP A 42 20.55 0.62 13.23
C ASP A 42 19.94 1.32 12.01
N SER A 43 19.54 2.57 12.22
CA SER A 43 18.92 3.44 11.20
C SER A 43 19.78 3.56 9.94
N GLY A 44 21.07 3.21 10.01
CA GLY A 44 21.98 3.10 8.87
C GLY A 44 21.75 1.90 7.95
N LYS A 45 20.95 0.89 8.33
CA LYS A 45 20.70 -0.30 7.49
C LYS A 45 19.71 -0.06 6.35
N ILE A 46 18.80 0.90 6.50
CA ILE A 46 17.79 1.20 5.49
C ILE A 46 18.19 2.50 4.79
N PRO A 47 18.65 2.42 3.52
CA PRO A 47 19.13 3.61 2.84
C PRO A 47 17.99 4.60 2.62
N GLY A 48 18.23 5.86 2.97
CA GLY A 48 17.43 6.97 2.49
C GLY A 48 17.50 7.08 0.97
N GLY A 49 16.53 7.74 0.34
CA GLY A 49 16.45 7.89 -1.11
C GLY A 49 15.13 7.40 -1.71
N ILE A 50 15.14 7.16 -3.02
CA ILE A 50 13.92 6.87 -3.78
C ILE A 50 13.73 5.36 -3.93
N TYR A 51 12.54 4.89 -3.62
CA TYR A 51 12.08 3.54 -3.89
C TYR A 51 10.94 3.59 -4.89
N VAL A 52 11.02 2.83 -5.99
CA VAL A 52 10.01 2.88 -7.06
C VAL A 52 9.37 1.52 -7.29
N ARG A 53 8.08 1.52 -7.61
CA ARG A 53 7.37 0.31 -7.99
C ARG A 53 7.54 0.06 -9.48
N ASN A 54 8.01 -1.13 -9.84
CA ASN A 54 8.12 -1.53 -11.24
C ASN A 54 6.75 -1.99 -11.75
N ARG A 55 5.99 -1.07 -12.37
CA ARG A 55 4.70 -1.38 -13.00
C ARG A 55 4.78 -1.10 -14.50
N PRO A 56 4.57 -2.12 -15.37
CA PRO A 56 4.53 -1.89 -16.80
C PRO A 56 3.26 -1.13 -17.19
N GLU A 57 3.34 -0.40 -18.31
CA GLU A 57 2.18 0.18 -18.99
C GLU A 57 1.17 -0.94 -19.29
N ARG A 58 -0.12 -0.67 -19.05
CA ARG A 58 -1.21 -1.60 -19.39
C ARG A 58 -2.10 -1.00 -20.49
N SER A 59 -2.48 -1.85 -21.43
CA SER A 59 -3.52 -1.57 -22.43
C SER A 59 -4.69 -2.55 -22.23
N HIS A 60 -5.90 -2.13 -22.61
CA HIS A 60 -7.01 -3.07 -22.70
C HIS A 60 -6.79 -3.99 -23.92
N ARG A 61 -7.31 -5.21 -23.83
CA ARG A 61 -7.29 -6.14 -24.96
C ARG A 61 -8.07 -5.50 -26.12
N ASN A 62 -7.45 -5.40 -27.30
CA ASN A 62 -8.01 -4.85 -28.55
C ASN A 62 -8.12 -3.32 -28.66
N THR A 63 -7.44 -2.54 -27.81
CA THR A 63 -7.40 -1.07 -27.93
C THR A 63 -6.03 -0.60 -28.40
N LEU A 64 -5.93 -0.02 -29.59
CA LEU A 64 -4.68 0.55 -30.12
C LEU A 64 -4.26 1.85 -29.41
N PHE A 65 -5.24 2.60 -28.89
CA PHE A 65 -5.03 3.97 -28.40
C PHE A 65 -5.05 4.10 -26.88
N TYR A 66 -5.56 3.08 -26.17
CA TYR A 66 -5.65 3.12 -24.72
C TYR A 66 -4.31 2.75 -24.08
N LYS A 67 -3.76 3.67 -23.28
CA LYS A 67 -2.55 3.46 -22.47
C LYS A 67 -2.82 3.92 -21.04
N ASN A 68 -2.47 3.07 -20.08
CA ASN A 68 -2.55 3.36 -18.66
C ASN A 68 -1.19 3.14 -18.02
N THR A 69 -0.56 4.23 -17.62
CA THR A 69 0.75 4.26 -16.98
C THR A 69 0.56 4.66 -15.53
N VAL A 70 1.10 3.86 -14.61
CA VAL A 70 1.08 4.19 -13.18
C VAL A 70 2.49 4.13 -12.64
N GLN A 71 2.95 5.27 -12.14
CA GLN A 71 4.23 5.40 -11.46
C GLN A 71 3.98 5.59 -9.97
N GLU A 72 4.64 4.80 -9.14
CA GLU A 72 4.57 4.93 -7.69
C GLU A 72 5.97 4.95 -7.10
N ARG A 73 6.17 5.86 -6.14
CA ARG A 73 7.45 6.01 -5.46
C ARG A 73 7.28 6.37 -3.99
N ILE A 74 8.28 6.01 -3.20
CA ILE A 74 8.46 6.42 -1.81
C ILE A 74 9.84 7.08 -1.75
N PHE A 75 9.90 8.31 -1.28
CA PHE A 75 11.14 8.99 -0.95
C PHE A 75 11.30 8.99 0.57
N LEU A 76 12.37 8.38 1.08
CA LEU A 76 12.73 8.39 2.50
C LEU A 76 13.84 9.42 2.73
N ASN A 77 13.59 10.42 3.57
CA ASN A 77 14.59 11.38 3.98
C ASN A 77 15.26 10.93 5.30
N PRO A 78 16.54 10.52 5.27
CA PRO A 78 17.24 10.03 6.46
C PRO A 78 17.59 11.14 7.47
N GLU A 79 17.61 12.41 7.06
CA GLU A 79 18.05 13.51 7.92
C GLU A 79 17.02 13.85 9.01
N ASP A 80 15.73 13.86 8.66
CA ASP A 80 14.63 14.27 9.53
C ASP A 80 13.63 13.14 9.83
N HIS A 81 13.88 11.95 9.29
CA HIS A 81 13.00 10.78 9.31
C HIS A 81 11.60 11.06 8.73
N THR A 82 11.54 11.86 7.68
CA THR A 82 10.31 12.11 6.91
C THR A 82 10.24 11.29 5.64
N PHE A 83 9.04 11.14 5.09
CA PHE A 83 8.88 10.52 3.79
C PHE A 83 7.82 11.23 2.94
N GLU A 84 7.93 11.04 1.63
CA GLU A 84 6.86 11.31 0.69
C GLU A 84 6.57 10.05 -0.12
N LYS A 85 5.31 9.61 -0.13
CA LYS A 85 4.84 8.54 -1.00
C LYS A 85 3.84 9.11 -2.00
N SER A 86 4.15 8.92 -3.29
CA SER A 86 3.36 9.46 -4.40
C SER A 86 3.00 8.40 -5.43
N MET A 87 1.83 8.58 -6.04
CA MET A 87 1.33 7.84 -7.18
C MET A 87 0.93 8.84 -8.26
N ARG A 88 1.41 8.63 -9.47
CA ARG A 88 0.95 9.33 -10.68
C ARG A 88 0.39 8.31 -11.64
N ARG A 89 -0.88 8.48 -12.00
CA ARG A 89 -1.57 7.67 -13.01
C ARG A 89 -1.91 8.55 -14.20
N GLU A 90 -1.51 8.09 -15.37
CA GLU A 90 -1.79 8.73 -16.65
C GLU A 90 -2.60 7.77 -17.51
N VAL A 91 -3.75 8.22 -17.98
CA VAL A 91 -4.60 7.47 -18.91
C VAL A 91 -4.73 8.26 -20.19
N LYS A 92 -4.31 7.66 -21.30
CA LYS A 92 -4.49 8.19 -22.65
C LYS A 92 -5.47 7.29 -23.38
N ASP A 93 -6.52 7.85 -23.95
CA ASP A 93 -7.46 7.16 -24.84
C ASP A 93 -7.87 8.09 -25.98
N ARG A 94 -7.41 7.77 -27.20
CA ARG A 94 -7.61 8.61 -28.40
C ARG A 94 -7.14 10.05 -28.16
N ASN A 95 -8.09 10.97 -27.92
CA ASN A 95 -7.85 12.41 -27.70
C ASN A 95 -8.04 12.81 -26.24
N GLU A 96 -8.42 11.87 -25.37
CA GLU A 96 -8.55 12.10 -23.94
C GLU A 96 -7.24 11.74 -23.25
N TYR A 97 -6.74 12.66 -22.45
CA TYR A 97 -5.61 12.45 -21.58
C TYR A 97 -6.02 12.88 -20.17
N THR A 98 -5.82 12.00 -19.20
CA THR A 98 -6.11 12.32 -17.80
C THR A 98 -4.91 11.96 -16.96
N THR A 99 -4.63 12.82 -15.98
CA THR A 99 -3.60 12.56 -14.99
C THR A 99 -4.21 12.68 -13.60
N HIS A 100 -3.93 11.68 -12.78
CA HIS A 100 -4.33 11.61 -11.38
C HIS A 100 -3.09 11.46 -10.53
N ILE A 101 -2.86 12.41 -9.62
CA ILE A 101 -1.71 12.41 -8.73
C ILE A 101 -2.23 12.34 -7.29
N ILE A 102 -1.69 11.41 -6.53
CA ILE A 102 -1.90 11.32 -5.09
C ILE A 102 -0.53 11.36 -4.44
N SER A 103 -0.33 12.26 -3.47
CA SER A 103 0.91 12.35 -2.70
C SER A 103 0.55 12.45 -1.22
N GLY A 104 1.27 11.73 -0.38
CA GLY A 104 1.13 11.85 1.06
C GLY A 104 2.50 11.94 1.71
N LYS A 105 2.52 12.66 2.82
CA LYS A 105 3.71 13.03 3.57
C LYS A 105 3.54 12.63 5.02
N GLY A 106 4.67 12.40 5.68
CA GLY A 106 4.65 11.98 7.06
C GLY A 106 6.02 11.68 7.60
N ARG A 107 6.04 10.93 8.71
CA ARG A 107 7.25 10.44 9.36
C ARG A 107 7.36 8.94 9.16
N TYR A 108 8.59 8.44 9.11
CA TYR A 108 8.82 7.02 9.17
C TYR A 108 9.64 6.66 10.40
N SER A 109 9.49 5.42 10.85
CA SER A 109 10.25 4.86 11.95
C SER A 109 10.69 3.44 11.60
N VAL A 110 11.81 3.02 12.16
CA VAL A 110 12.47 1.75 11.79
C VAL A 110 12.70 0.92 13.03
N SER A 111 12.54 -0.40 12.90
CA SER A 111 12.91 -1.39 13.90
C SER A 111 13.40 -2.66 13.20
N GLY A 112 14.72 -2.88 13.21
CA GLY A 112 15.34 -3.93 12.39
C GLY A 112 15.00 -3.77 10.90
N ASN A 113 14.38 -4.79 10.31
CA ASN A 113 13.93 -4.79 8.92
C ASN A 113 12.56 -4.13 8.71
N TRP A 114 11.89 -3.69 9.77
CA TRP A 114 10.54 -3.15 9.69
C TRP A 114 10.57 -1.63 9.58
N VAL A 115 9.81 -1.09 8.63
CA VAL A 115 9.63 0.34 8.40
C VAL A 115 8.16 0.68 8.55
N LEU A 116 7.83 1.52 9.52
CA LEU A 116 6.49 2.05 9.66
C LEU A 116 6.42 3.41 8.97
N LEU A 117 5.50 3.56 8.02
CA LEU A 117 5.18 4.84 7.42
C LEU A 117 3.93 5.41 8.08
N GLU A 118 4.05 6.57 8.73
CA GLU A 118 2.97 7.30 9.37
C GLU A 118 2.65 8.56 8.57
N THR A 119 1.65 8.46 7.70
CA THR A 119 1.16 9.56 6.87
C THR A 119 0.27 10.47 7.71
N ASN A 120 0.59 11.77 7.73
CA ASN A 120 -0.18 12.80 8.43
C ASN A 120 -0.87 13.79 7.48
N GLN A 121 -0.47 13.81 6.21
CA GLN A 121 -1.01 14.69 5.19
C GLN A 121 -1.17 13.94 3.87
N LYS A 122 -2.29 14.16 3.17
CA LYS A 122 -2.52 13.64 1.81
C LYS A 122 -3.06 14.75 0.93
N GLY A 123 -2.50 14.85 -0.27
CA GLY A 123 -3.01 15.67 -1.34
C GLY A 123 -3.34 14.83 -2.57
N GLU A 124 -4.35 15.27 -3.30
CA GLU A 124 -4.89 14.56 -4.45
C GLU A 124 -5.33 15.57 -5.51
N THR A 125 -4.92 15.36 -6.74
CA THR A 125 -5.30 16.23 -7.86
C THR A 125 -5.57 15.41 -9.10
N PHE A 126 -6.53 15.87 -9.90
CA PHE A 126 -6.96 15.26 -11.14
C PHE A 126 -7.11 16.35 -12.20
N PHE A 127 -6.57 16.11 -13.38
CA PHE A 127 -6.72 17.02 -14.51
C PHE A 127 -6.86 16.28 -15.84
N GLN A 128 -7.51 16.95 -16.78
CA GLN A 128 -7.72 16.47 -18.15
C GLN A 128 -6.91 17.35 -19.13
N GLY A 129 -6.36 16.73 -20.18
CA GLY A 129 -5.52 17.39 -21.18
C GLY A 129 -4.09 17.67 -20.71
N ASN A 130 -3.35 18.47 -21.47
CA ASN A 130 -1.93 18.79 -21.22
C ASN A 130 -1.70 19.79 -20.08
N GLY A 131 -2.66 19.97 -19.18
CA GLY A 131 -2.48 20.86 -18.02
C GLY A 131 -1.39 20.31 -17.11
N GLU A 132 -0.61 21.19 -16.47
CA GLU A 132 0.26 20.80 -15.37
C GLU A 132 -0.48 20.93 -14.04
N ALA A 133 -0.10 20.14 -13.04
CA ALA A 133 -0.63 20.31 -11.69
C ALA A 133 -0.10 21.62 -11.10
N PHE A 134 -0.94 22.66 -11.02
CA PHE A 134 -0.52 23.98 -10.54
C PHE A 134 -0.19 23.99 -9.04
N GLN A 135 -0.83 23.15 -8.23
CA GLN A 135 -0.45 22.90 -6.83
C GLN A 135 -1.21 21.68 -6.30
N ILE A 136 -0.58 20.85 -5.48
CA ILE A 136 -1.27 19.81 -4.70
C ILE A 136 -1.58 20.41 -3.33
N GLU A 137 -2.87 20.57 -3.02
CA GLU A 137 -3.32 20.94 -1.68
C GLU A 137 -3.25 19.71 -0.77
N TYR A 138 -2.60 19.85 0.39
CA TYR A 138 -2.46 18.78 1.37
C TYR A 138 -3.43 19.00 2.52
N LEU A 139 -4.27 18.00 2.76
CA LEU A 139 -5.20 17.97 3.88
C LEU A 139 -4.72 17.00 4.97
N PRO A 140 -5.11 17.21 6.23
CA PRO A 140 -4.86 16.24 7.30
C PRO A 140 -5.38 14.85 6.91
N PHE A 141 -4.55 13.84 7.13
CA PHE A 141 -4.85 12.46 6.79
C PHE A 141 -4.13 11.55 7.78
N HIS A 142 -4.79 10.50 8.27
CA HIS A 142 -4.18 9.59 9.24
C HIS A 142 -4.12 8.19 8.67
N HIS A 143 -2.92 7.73 8.39
CA HIS A 143 -2.69 6.41 7.84
C HIS A 143 -1.34 5.88 8.27
N LYS A 144 -1.32 4.65 8.78
CA LYS A 144 -0.09 3.95 9.14
C LYS A 144 -0.04 2.64 8.41
N LEU A 145 1.09 2.29 7.81
CA LEU A 145 1.27 0.95 7.23
C LEU A 145 2.70 0.49 7.45
N LEU A 146 2.83 -0.73 7.93
CA LEU A 146 4.11 -1.39 8.12
C LEU A 146 4.61 -1.95 6.78
N TYR A 147 5.91 -1.86 6.61
CA TYR A 147 6.66 -2.37 5.49
C TYR A 147 7.82 -3.22 6.02
N HIS A 148 8.26 -4.16 5.19
CA HIS A 148 9.46 -4.93 5.41
C HIS A 148 10.52 -4.57 4.38
N TYR A 149 11.72 -4.26 4.86
CA TYR A 149 12.90 -4.00 4.06
C TYR A 149 13.79 -5.24 3.98
N ASP A 150 14.29 -5.52 2.78
CA ASP A 150 15.30 -6.55 2.55
C ASP A 150 16.56 -5.89 1.98
N SER A 151 17.66 -5.97 2.74
CA SER A 151 18.95 -5.37 2.40
C SER A 151 19.65 -6.03 1.22
N SER A 152 19.42 -7.33 1.00
CA SER A 152 20.02 -8.09 -0.11
C SER A 152 19.44 -7.63 -1.45
N THR A 153 18.13 -7.41 -1.49
CA THR A 153 17.43 -7.01 -2.71
C THR A 153 17.20 -5.51 -2.81
N LYS A 154 17.48 -4.77 -1.73
CA LYS A 154 17.19 -3.34 -1.57
C LYS A 154 15.74 -3.01 -1.92
N THR A 155 14.82 -3.81 -1.39
CA THR A 155 13.38 -3.64 -1.64
C THR A 155 12.62 -3.34 -0.37
N LEU A 156 11.58 -2.52 -0.50
CA LEU A 156 10.62 -2.21 0.54
C LEU A 156 9.25 -2.76 0.11
N VAL A 157 8.63 -3.62 0.93
CA VAL A 157 7.34 -4.25 0.62
C VAL A 157 6.35 -3.98 1.73
N PRO A 158 5.14 -3.44 1.43
CA PRO A 158 4.12 -3.24 2.43
C PRO A 158 3.49 -4.57 2.86
N LEU A 159 3.01 -4.62 4.11
CA LEU A 159 2.30 -5.78 4.65
C LEU A 159 0.99 -6.02 3.90
N LEU A 160 0.30 -4.94 3.54
CA LEU A 160 -0.84 -4.98 2.64
C LEU A 160 -0.48 -4.32 1.32
N TYR A 161 -0.88 -4.92 0.21
CA TYR A 161 -0.77 -4.24 -1.06
C TYR A 161 -1.60 -2.95 -1.02
N GLU A 162 -0.98 -1.84 -1.36
CA GLU A 162 -1.61 -0.54 -1.39
C GLU A 162 -1.11 0.25 -2.61
N SER A 163 -2.00 1.01 -3.24
CA SER A 163 -1.69 1.91 -4.35
C SER A 163 -2.48 3.20 -4.13
N GLY A 164 -1.79 4.34 -4.08
CA GLY A 164 -2.45 5.64 -3.89
C GLY A 164 -3.29 5.73 -2.61
N TYR A 165 -2.81 5.20 -1.48
CA TYR A 165 -3.53 5.19 -0.19
C TYR A 165 -4.82 4.37 -0.19
N GLN A 166 -4.99 3.46 -1.16
CA GLN A 166 -6.04 2.45 -1.17
C GLN A 166 -5.44 1.07 -0.89
N GLU A 167 -5.73 0.55 0.29
CA GLU A 167 -5.29 -0.78 0.72
C GLU A 167 -6.15 -1.89 0.14
N LYS A 168 -5.51 -3.04 -0.10
CA LYS A 168 -6.17 -4.31 -0.38
C LYS A 168 -6.02 -5.23 0.82
N ARG A 169 -6.81 -6.31 0.80
CA ARG A 169 -6.87 -7.31 1.87
C ARG A 169 -5.78 -8.40 1.75
N TYR A 170 -4.88 -8.27 0.80
CA TYR A 170 -3.81 -9.22 0.50
C TYR A 170 -2.48 -8.49 0.43
N GLY A 171 -1.37 -9.22 0.59
CA GLY A 171 -0.03 -8.64 0.57
C GLY A 171 1.02 -9.57 1.16
N LEU A 172 2.09 -8.99 1.70
CA LEU A 172 3.10 -9.79 2.42
C LEU A 172 2.54 -10.44 3.69
N LEU A 173 1.50 -9.83 4.27
CA LEU A 173 0.77 -10.35 5.43
C LEU A 173 0.28 -11.79 5.23
N ASP A 174 -0.08 -12.19 4.01
CA ASP A 174 -0.58 -13.53 3.71
C ASP A 174 0.48 -14.62 3.95
N GLY A 175 1.76 -14.23 3.97
CA GLY A 175 2.89 -15.11 4.29
C GLY A 175 3.31 -15.09 5.76
N VAL A 176 2.60 -14.38 6.63
CA VAL A 176 2.98 -14.18 8.04
C VAL A 176 2.16 -15.09 8.94
N SER A 177 2.83 -15.99 9.67
CA SER A 177 2.18 -16.90 10.62
C SER A 177 1.95 -16.26 12.01
N ARG A 178 2.83 -15.34 12.43
CA ARG A 178 2.75 -14.58 13.68
C ARG A 178 3.30 -13.16 13.48
N PRO A 179 2.82 -12.15 14.22
CA PRO A 179 3.30 -10.78 14.09
C PRO A 179 4.83 -10.71 14.10
N TYR A 180 5.39 -9.99 13.12
CA TYR A 180 6.83 -9.74 12.96
C TYR A 180 7.73 -10.96 12.75
N LEU A 181 7.19 -12.18 12.65
CA LEU A 181 7.97 -13.39 12.47
C LEU A 181 8.39 -13.58 11.01
N GLU A 182 9.70 -13.53 10.76
CA GLU A 182 10.30 -13.75 9.44
C GLU A 182 10.63 -15.24 9.18
N ASP A 183 9.65 -16.12 9.34
CA ASP A 183 9.81 -17.57 9.13
C ASP A 183 10.01 -17.97 7.65
N LYS A 184 10.15 -19.28 7.39
CA LYS A 184 10.32 -19.79 6.03
C LYS A 184 9.17 -19.41 5.09
N TYR A 185 7.93 -19.34 5.57
CA TYR A 185 6.77 -18.97 4.74
C TYR A 185 6.81 -17.48 4.39
N PHE A 186 7.17 -16.64 5.35
CA PHE A 186 7.41 -15.22 5.14
C PHE A 186 8.49 -15.01 4.06
N GLN A 187 9.63 -15.69 4.18
CA GLN A 187 10.71 -15.58 3.20
C GLN A 187 10.29 -16.03 1.80
N ILE A 188 9.47 -17.10 1.70
CA ILE A 188 8.90 -17.55 0.42
C ILE A 188 7.97 -16.49 -0.17
N ALA A 189 7.06 -15.93 0.63
CA ALA A 189 6.14 -14.87 0.20
C ALA A 189 6.91 -13.62 -0.25
N ARG A 190 7.90 -13.20 0.53
CA ARG A 190 8.77 -12.06 0.22
C ARG A 190 9.52 -12.25 -1.09
N LYS A 191 10.10 -13.44 -1.30
CA LYS A 191 10.81 -13.80 -2.55
C LYS A 191 9.87 -13.81 -3.75
N ASN A 192 8.61 -14.20 -3.59
CA ASN A 192 7.64 -14.18 -4.70
C ASN A 192 7.42 -12.76 -5.25
N PHE A 193 7.48 -11.71 -4.42
CA PHE A 193 7.36 -10.33 -4.89
C PHE A 193 8.52 -9.85 -5.77
N LEU A 194 9.61 -10.61 -5.86
CA LEU A 194 10.72 -10.32 -6.79
C LEU A 194 10.46 -10.90 -8.19
N LYS A 195 9.54 -11.86 -8.32
CA LYS A 195 9.17 -12.45 -9.62
C LYS A 195 8.39 -11.44 -10.44
N LYS A 196 8.65 -11.40 -11.76
CA LYS A 196 8.08 -10.44 -12.73
C LYS A 196 6.57 -10.21 -12.55
N GLU A 197 5.81 -11.26 -12.31
CA GLU A 197 4.35 -11.22 -12.12
C GLU A 197 3.88 -10.49 -10.86
N PHE A 198 4.77 -10.32 -9.87
CA PHE A 198 4.44 -9.75 -8.58
C PHE A 198 5.30 -8.52 -8.22
N GLN A 199 6.22 -8.10 -9.09
CA GLN A 199 7.12 -6.95 -8.85
C GLN A 199 6.38 -5.64 -8.52
N PHE A 200 5.14 -5.49 -8.96
CA PHE A 200 4.33 -4.32 -8.60
C PHE A 200 3.86 -4.32 -7.13
N HIS A 201 4.20 -5.31 -6.32
CA HIS A 201 3.97 -5.27 -4.86
C HIS A 201 5.16 -4.70 -4.10
N ALA A 202 6.34 -4.63 -4.73
CA ALA A 202 7.57 -4.16 -4.11
C ALA A 202 7.98 -2.78 -4.64
N TYR A 203 8.59 -1.99 -3.76
CA TYR A 203 9.31 -0.78 -4.12
C TYR A 203 10.82 -1.10 -4.14
N PHE A 204 11.47 -0.83 -5.25
CA PHE A 204 12.88 -1.10 -5.50
C PHE A 204 13.69 0.18 -5.29
N TYR A 205 14.75 0.10 -4.49
CA TYR A 205 15.65 1.22 -4.29
C TYR A 205 16.28 1.68 -5.60
N LYS A 206 16.29 2.99 -5.82
CA LYS A 206 16.96 3.68 -6.91
C LYS A 206 18.00 4.60 -6.27
N PRO A 207 19.30 4.28 -6.40
CA PRO A 207 20.37 5.15 -5.93
C PRO A 207 20.38 6.47 -6.69
#